data_AF-A0A841DUE4-F1
#
_entry.id   AF-A0A841DUE4-F1
#
_cell.length_a   1.000
_cell.length_b   1.000
_cell.length_c   1.000
_cell.angle_alpha   90.00
_cell.angle_beta   90.00
_cell.angle_gamma   90.00
#
_symmetry.space_group_name_H-M   'P 1'
#
loop_
_entity.id
_entity.type
_entity.pdbx_description
1 polymer ?
#
loop_
_entity_poly.entity_id
_entity_poly.type
_entity_poly.pdbx_seq_one_letter_code
_entity_poly.pdbx_strand_id
1 'polypeptide(L)'
;MLLGAIVVSVAADAWSAPEVGFLAGVATNPVARGKGLSRQVCGFATAELVKRHGRAALMVDGDNAAVYERLGYTYRKVAAARLR
;
A
#
# COMPACT_ATOMS: atom_id res chain seq x y z
N MET A 1 30.07 1.95 -16.76
CA MET A 1 29.42 0.78 -16.15
C MET A 1 28.37 1.30 -15.18
N LEU A 2 27.14 1.57 -15.66
CA LEU A 2 26.03 1.90 -14.79
C LEU A 2 25.62 0.59 -14.11
N LEU A 3 25.96 0.43 -12.84
CA LEU A 3 25.31 -0.58 -12.00
C LEU A 3 23.81 -0.32 -12.11
N GLY A 4 23.06 -1.30 -12.61
CA GLY A 4 21.62 -1.15 -12.85
C GLY A 4 20.90 -0.68 -11.58
N ALA A 5 19.85 0.14 -11.75
CA ALA A 5 19.02 0.55 -10.63
C ALA A 5 18.36 -0.68 -10.00
N ILE A 6 18.41 -0.79 -8.66
CA ILE A 6 17.74 -1.85 -7.91
C ILE A 6 16.39 -1.38 -7.38
N VAL A 7 15.35 -2.18 -7.56
CA VAL A 7 14.03 -1.93 -6.97
C VAL A 7 14.04 -2.41 -5.52
N VAL A 8 13.77 -1.51 -4.58
CA VAL A 8 13.83 -1.81 -3.13
C VAL A 8 12.52 -1.61 -2.39
N SER A 9 11.52 -0.98 -3.02
CA SER A 9 10.19 -0.78 -2.46
C SER A 9 9.18 -0.71 -3.60
N VAL A 10 8.03 -1.36 -3.41
CA VAL A 10 6.97 -1.47 -4.40
C VAL A 10 5.59 -1.32 -3.75
N ALA A 11 4.65 -0.85 -4.54
CA ALA A 11 3.22 -0.84 -4.27
C ALA A 11 2.50 -0.90 -5.63
N ALA A 12 1.32 -1.53 -5.69
CA ALA A 12 0.56 -1.72 -6.91
C ALA A 12 -0.93 -1.47 -6.69
N ASP A 13 -1.67 -1.19 -7.75
CA ASP A 13 -3.11 -1.36 -7.76
C ASP A 13 -3.47 -2.83 -8.09
N ALA A 14 -4.51 -3.36 -7.44
CA ALA A 14 -5.00 -4.70 -7.76
C ALA A 14 -6.48 -4.87 -7.40
N TRP A 15 -7.27 -5.41 -8.33
CA TRP A 15 -8.70 -5.71 -8.12
C TRP A 15 -9.58 -4.49 -7.79
N SER A 16 -9.26 -3.32 -8.36
CA SER A 16 -10.06 -2.10 -8.24
C SER A 16 -11.46 -2.25 -8.85
N ALA A 17 -12.45 -1.66 -8.20
CA ALA A 17 -13.80 -1.45 -8.76
C ALA A 17 -13.89 -0.02 -9.33
N PRO A 18 -14.92 0.33 -10.11
CA PRO A 18 -15.04 1.68 -10.66
C PRO A 18 -14.94 2.79 -9.60
N GLU A 19 -15.59 2.61 -8.44
CA GLU A 19 -15.69 3.61 -7.36
C GLU A 19 -14.62 3.47 -6.27
N VAL A 20 -13.78 2.44 -6.31
CA VAL A 20 -12.73 2.24 -5.31
C VAL A 20 -11.51 1.54 -5.91
N GLY A 21 -10.36 2.21 -5.80
CA GLY A 21 -9.06 1.65 -6.11
C GLY A 21 -8.51 0.84 -4.94
N PHE A 22 -7.93 -0.33 -5.20
CA PHE A 22 -7.33 -1.15 -4.16
C PHE A 22 -5.80 -1.12 -4.24
N LEU A 23 -5.16 -0.64 -3.18
CA LEU A 23 -3.71 -0.69 -3.01
C LEU A 23 -3.31 -2.09 -2.51
N ALA A 24 -2.36 -2.72 -3.17
CA ALA A 24 -1.90 -4.06 -2.88
C ALA A 24 -0.41 -4.24 -3.21
N GLY A 25 0.12 -5.45 -2.96
CA GLY A 25 1.48 -5.82 -3.35
C GLY A 25 2.58 -4.98 -2.70
N VAL A 26 2.30 -4.40 -1.53
CA VAL A 26 3.26 -3.53 -0.84
C VAL A 26 4.38 -4.36 -0.24
N ALA A 27 5.61 -4.11 -0.69
CA ALA A 27 6.79 -4.76 -0.15
C ALA A 27 7.98 -3.80 -0.13
N THR A 28 8.84 -3.94 0.88
CA THR A 28 10.11 -3.21 0.96
C THR A 28 11.20 -4.17 1.38
N ASN A 29 12.29 -4.18 0.61
CA ASN A 29 13.47 -4.99 0.90
C ASN A 29 13.92 -4.75 2.35
N PRO A 30 14.12 -5.81 3.18
CA PRO A 30 14.47 -5.68 4.58
C PRO A 30 15.62 -4.72 4.87
N VAL A 31 16.69 -4.71 4.05
CA VAL A 31 17.86 -3.84 4.26
C VAL A 31 17.60 -2.37 3.92
N ALA A 32 16.47 -2.07 3.29
CA ALA A 32 16.05 -0.72 2.91
C ALA A 32 14.90 -0.18 3.80
N ARG A 33 14.44 -0.94 4.79
CA ARG A 33 13.38 -0.53 5.72
C ARG A 33 13.84 0.64 6.63
N GLY A 34 12.88 1.33 7.25
CA GLY A 34 13.14 2.48 8.12
C GLY A 34 13.46 3.80 7.40
N LYS A 35 13.57 3.79 6.06
CA LYS A 35 13.93 4.96 5.24
C LYS A 35 12.74 5.71 4.63
N GLY A 36 11.51 5.36 5.03
CA GLY A 36 10.28 5.97 4.50
C GLY A 36 9.90 5.58 3.06
N LEU A 37 10.62 4.64 2.43
CA LEU A 37 10.39 4.26 1.02
C LEU A 37 8.97 3.73 0.76
N SER A 38 8.47 2.84 1.64
CA SER A 38 7.08 2.33 1.52
C SER A 38 6.06 3.47 1.56
N ARG A 39 6.27 4.49 2.40
CA ARG A 39 5.38 5.66 2.46
C ARG A 39 5.36 6.43 1.15
N GLN A 40 6.51 6.54 0.46
CA GLN A 40 6.59 7.25 -0.82
C GLN A 40 5.82 6.50 -1.92
N VAL A 41 6.11 5.21 -2.11
CA VAL A 41 5.46 4.42 -3.17
C VAL A 41 3.97 4.20 -2.89
N CYS A 42 3.58 3.98 -1.63
CA CYS A 42 2.17 3.89 -1.25
C CYS A 42 1.46 5.24 -1.43
N GLY A 43 2.07 6.36 -1.01
CA GLY A 43 1.48 7.68 -1.20
C GLY A 43 1.23 8.03 -2.66
N PHE A 44 2.19 7.70 -3.54
CA PHE A 44 2.02 7.83 -4.99
C PHE A 44 0.85 6.98 -5.51
N ALA A 45 0.84 5.67 -5.21
CA ALA A 45 -0.20 4.77 -5.68
C ALA A 45 -1.59 5.17 -5.13
N THR A 46 -1.69 5.57 -3.86
CA THR A 46 -2.91 6.10 -3.25
C THR A 46 -3.42 7.33 -4.01
N ALA A 47 -2.56 8.28 -4.34
CA ALA A 47 -2.95 9.48 -5.07
C ALA A 47 -3.51 9.14 -6.45
N GLU A 48 -2.86 8.23 -7.19
CA GLU A 48 -3.35 7.79 -8.50
C GLU A 48 -4.67 7.00 -8.40
N LEU A 49 -4.82 6.15 -7.39
CA LEU A 49 -6.08 5.43 -7.15
C LEU A 49 -7.24 6.38 -6.81
N VAL A 50 -7.01 7.38 -5.95
CA VAL A 50 -8.02 8.39 -5.62
C VAL A 50 -8.36 9.24 -6.84
N LYS A 51 -7.37 9.64 -7.64
CA LYS A 51 -7.59 10.39 -8.88
C LYS A 51 -8.47 9.61 -9.87
N ARG A 52 -8.25 8.30 -10.00
CA ARG A 52 -8.95 7.44 -10.96
C ARG A 52 -10.32 6.96 -10.49
N HIS A 53 -10.44 6.62 -9.20
CA HIS A 53 -11.62 5.94 -8.64
C HIS A 53 -12.39 6.77 -7.61
N GLY A 54 -11.88 7.94 -7.23
CA GLY A 54 -12.44 8.81 -6.17
C GLY A 54 -12.11 8.33 -4.74
N ARG A 55 -11.76 7.05 -4.55
CA ARG A 55 -11.40 6.46 -3.25
C ARG A 55 -10.31 5.41 -3.41
N ALA A 56 -9.53 5.22 -2.35
CA ALA A 56 -8.57 4.13 -2.23
C ALA A 56 -8.83 3.30 -0.96
N ALA A 57 -8.65 1.99 -1.06
CA ALA A 57 -8.78 1.04 0.05
C ALA A 57 -7.67 -0.01 -0.01
N LEU A 58 -7.45 -0.73 1.10
CA LEU A 58 -6.61 -1.92 1.15
C LEU A 58 -7.04 -2.81 2.31
N MET A 59 -6.71 -4.09 2.21
CA MET A 59 -6.67 -4.99 3.35
C MET A 59 -5.24 -5.03 3.88
N VAL A 60 -5.09 -5.04 5.20
CA VAL A 60 -3.78 -4.98 5.85
C VAL A 60 -3.81 -5.79 7.15
N ASP A 61 -2.70 -6.45 7.45
CA ASP A 61 -2.45 -6.96 8.79
C ASP A 61 -2.38 -5.79 9.81
N GLY A 62 -2.94 -6.03 11.01
CA GLY A 62 -3.19 -4.97 11.98
C GLY A 62 -1.94 -4.23 12.47
N ASP A 63 -0.79 -4.90 12.46
CA ASP A 63 0.52 -4.33 12.82
C ASP A 63 1.03 -3.29 11.80
N ASN A 64 0.52 -3.33 10.56
CA ASN A 64 0.88 -2.42 9.49
C ASN A 64 -0.08 -1.24 9.34
N ALA A 65 -1.20 -1.21 10.06
CA ALA A 65 -2.26 -0.19 9.93
C ALA A 65 -1.72 1.25 10.09
N ALA A 66 -0.81 1.47 11.04
CA ALA A 66 -0.24 2.79 11.34
C ALA A 66 0.51 3.44 10.16
N VAL A 67 1.00 2.64 9.20
CA VAL A 67 1.64 3.16 7.98
C VAL A 67 0.62 3.90 7.10
N TYR A 68 -0.57 3.31 6.95
CA TYR A 68 -1.62 3.79 6.07
C TYR A 68 -2.46 4.90 6.72
N GLU A 69 -2.63 4.88 8.04
CA GLU A 69 -3.27 5.99 8.77
C GLU A 69 -2.50 7.30 8.57
N ARG A 70 -1.16 7.26 8.53
CA ARG A 70 -0.30 8.42 8.21
C ARG A 70 -0.40 8.88 6.75
N LEU A 71 -1.02 8.09 5.88
CA LEU A 71 -1.35 8.45 4.50
C LEU A 71 -2.79 8.95 4.37
N GLY A 72 -3.56 9.02 5.47
CA GLY A 72 -4.94 9.51 5.49
C GLY A 72 -6.00 8.41 5.38
N TYR A 73 -5.61 7.13 5.44
CA TYR A 73 -6.58 6.03 5.52
C TYR A 73 -7.25 5.99 6.89
N THR A 74 -8.50 5.54 6.93
CA THR A 74 -9.22 5.24 8.18
C THR A 74 -9.32 3.74 8.37
N TYR A 75 -8.81 3.22 9.49
CA TYR A 75 -8.89 1.79 9.79
C TYR A 75 -10.34 1.34 10.03
N ARG A 76 -10.72 0.22 9.41
CA ARG A 76 -12.02 -0.45 9.62
C ARG A 76 -11.77 -1.93 9.86
N LYS A 77 -12.32 -2.46 10.95
CA LYS A 77 -12.28 -3.90 11.22
C LYS A 77 -13.22 -4.61 10.25
N VAL A 78 -12.72 -5.68 9.65
CA VAL A 78 -13.51 -6.61 8.84
C VAL A 78 -13.49 -7.98 9.51
N ALA A 79 -14.61 -8.70 9.45
CA ALA A 79 -14.63 -10.08 9.93
C ALA A 79 -13.75 -10.93 9.00
N ALA A 80 -12.74 -11.59 9.57
CA ALA A 80 -11.93 -12.56 8.85
C ALA A 80 -12.30 -13.96 9.32
N ALA A 81 -12.46 -14.89 8.37
CA ALA A 81 -12.57 -16.30 8.71
C ALA A 81 -11.26 -16.77 9.36
N ARG A 82 -11.36 -17.45 10.50
CA ARG A 82 -10.21 -18.06 11.17
C ARG A 82 -10.30 -19.57 10.97
N LEU A 83 -9.30 -20.17 10.34
CA LEU A 83 -9.12 -21.61 10.36
C LEU A 83 -8.75 -22.03 11.79
N ARG A 84 -9.41 -23.06 12.31
CA ARG A 84 -9.10 -23.67 13.61
C ARG A 84 -7.97 -24.67 13.46
#